data_AF-A0A7S0V1D6-F1
#
_entry.id   AF-A0A7S0V1D6-F1
#
_cell.length_a   1.000
_cell.length_b   1.000
_cell.length_c   1.000
_cell.angle_alpha   90.00
_cell.angle_beta   90.00
_cell.angle_gamma   90.00
#
_symmetry.space_group_name_H-M   'P 1'
#
loop_
_entity.id
_entity.type
_entity.pdbx_description
1 polymer ?
#
loop_
_entity_poly.entity_id
_entity_poly.type
_entity_poly.pdbx_seq_one_letter_code
_entity_poly.pdbx_strand_id
1 'polypeptide(L)'
;MATAKENNSSRVIAIKLAKYLTCFYIVYYIFSIIFVGAYHVGWKHLGIFPFWMRKSQFNPSKGGGALGTWLAMVLTHVVGLAMTFSIVRVTKKSWDFALSTAIVHFVLCIIVNQAFPVNWIWWVTLGVCVIGVSIASEFLIYFGREMRDIKLDN
;
A
#
# COMPACT_ATOMS: atom_id res chain seq x y z
N MET A 1 -11.50 -21.93 26.65
CA MET A 1 -12.49 -21.30 25.75
C MET A 1 -12.03 -19.93 25.21
N ALA A 2 -11.34 -19.10 26.00
CA ALA A 2 -10.78 -17.82 25.54
C ALA A 2 -9.72 -17.98 24.43
N THR A 3 -8.80 -18.94 24.57
CA THR A 3 -7.72 -19.21 23.60
C THR A 3 -8.21 -19.63 22.21
N ALA A 4 -9.31 -20.38 22.13
CA ALA A 4 -9.90 -20.79 20.86
C ALA A 4 -10.55 -19.61 20.09
N LYS A 5 -11.20 -18.67 20.82
CA LYS A 5 -11.82 -17.47 20.24
C LYS A 5 -10.77 -16.47 19.74
N GLU A 6 -9.67 -16.34 20.48
CA GLU A 6 -8.54 -15.48 20.12
C GLU A 6 -7.81 -16.01 18.88
N ASN A 7 -7.52 -17.32 18.83
CA ASN A 7 -6.93 -17.97 17.65
C ASN A 7 -7.77 -17.77 16.38
N ASN A 8 -9.10 -17.84 16.51
CA ASN A 8 -10.00 -17.62 15.37
C ASN A 8 -9.95 -16.17 14.87
N SER A 9 -9.86 -15.19 15.78
CA SER A 9 -9.80 -13.76 15.43
C SER A 9 -8.50 -13.40 14.72
N SER A 10 -7.36 -13.89 15.24
CA SER A 10 -6.04 -13.69 14.63
C SER A 10 -5.97 -14.27 13.22
N ARG A 11 -6.54 -15.47 13.01
CA ARG A 11 -6.62 -16.10 11.69
C ARG A 11 -7.41 -15.27 10.69
N VAL A 12 -8.55 -14.70 11.09
CA VAL A 12 -9.37 -13.84 10.23
C VAL A 12 -8.61 -12.58 9.83
N ILE A 13 -7.90 -11.95 10.76
CA ILE A 13 -7.08 -10.76 10.48
C ILE A 13 -5.96 -11.11 9.50
N ALA A 14 -5.24 -12.21 9.73
CA ALA A 14 -4.17 -12.67 8.84
C ALA A 14 -4.66 -12.93 7.42
N ILE A 15 -5.83 -13.57 7.25
CA ILE A 15 -6.42 -13.81 5.92
C ILE A 15 -6.80 -12.49 5.24
N LYS A 16 -7.37 -11.55 5.98
CA LYS A 16 -7.69 -10.22 5.43
C LYS A 16 -6.44 -9.48 5.01
N LEU A 17 -5.38 -9.52 5.82
CA LEU A 17 -4.09 -8.89 5.51
C LEU A 17 -3.46 -9.55 4.27
N ALA A 18 -3.47 -10.87 4.18
CA ALA A 18 -2.99 -11.59 2.99
C ALA A 18 -3.74 -11.15 1.73
N LYS A 19 -5.07 -11.12 1.76
CA LYS A 19 -5.89 -10.62 0.64
C LYS A 19 -5.58 -9.17 0.29
N TYR A 20 -5.43 -8.32 1.30
CA TYR A 20 -5.08 -6.91 1.11
C TYR A 20 -3.72 -6.76 0.41
N LEU A 21 -2.68 -7.47 0.90
CA LEU A 21 -1.35 -7.46 0.31
C LEU A 21 -1.35 -8.01 -1.13
N THR A 22 -2.06 -9.10 -1.38
CA THR A 22 -2.18 -9.66 -2.74
C THR A 22 -2.79 -8.65 -3.70
N CYS A 23 -3.93 -8.05 -3.34
CA CYS A 23 -4.56 -7.01 -4.17
C CYS A 23 -3.65 -5.80 -4.34
N PHE A 24 -2.94 -5.39 -3.28
CA PHE A 24 -2.06 -4.22 -3.29
C PHE A 24 -0.93 -4.41 -4.31
N TYR A 25 -0.28 -5.57 -4.31
CA TYR A 25 0.78 -5.86 -5.27
C TYR A 25 0.26 -6.07 -6.69
N ILE A 26 -0.94 -6.65 -6.89
CA ILE A 26 -1.56 -6.71 -8.22
C ILE A 26 -1.72 -5.29 -8.78
N VAL A 27 -2.29 -4.37 -8.01
CA VAL A 27 -2.46 -2.97 -8.42
C VAL A 27 -1.11 -2.31 -8.68
N TYR A 28 -0.12 -2.54 -7.81
CA TYR A 28 1.23 -1.99 -7.99
C TYR A 28 1.87 -2.47 -9.29
N TYR A 29 1.74 -3.75 -9.64
CA TYR A 29 2.26 -4.27 -10.90
C TYR A 29 1.46 -3.80 -12.11
N ILE A 30 0.15 -3.56 -12.00
CA ILE A 30 -0.64 -2.93 -13.08
C ILE A 30 -0.07 -1.53 -13.40
N PHE A 31 0.11 -0.68 -12.38
CA PHE A 31 0.73 0.63 -12.59
C PHE A 31 2.17 0.52 -13.09
N SER A 32 2.93 -0.46 -12.59
CA SER A 32 4.30 -0.70 -13.06
C SER A 32 4.34 -1.08 -14.53
N ILE A 33 3.44 -1.93 -15.03
CA ILE A 33 3.33 -2.28 -16.45
C ILE A 33 3.05 -1.03 -17.28
N ILE A 34 2.10 -0.21 -16.85
CA ILE A 34 1.72 1.03 -17.54
C ILE A 34 2.93 1.97 -17.64
N PHE A 35 3.63 2.23 -16.54
CA PHE A 35 4.74 3.18 -16.52
C PHE A 35 6.03 2.64 -17.14
N VAL A 36 6.30 1.33 -17.04
CA VAL A 36 7.40 0.69 -17.76
C VAL A 36 7.20 0.86 -19.27
N GLY A 37 5.98 0.62 -19.77
CA GLY A 37 5.63 0.84 -21.17
C GLY A 37 5.70 2.33 -21.56
N ALA A 38 5.05 3.21 -20.80
CA ALA A 38 4.97 4.64 -21.12
C ALA A 38 6.34 5.34 -21.15
N TYR A 39 7.25 4.97 -20.24
CA TYR A 39 8.59 5.55 -20.17
C TYR A 39 9.65 4.72 -20.88
N HIS A 40 9.26 3.71 -21.67
CA HIS A 40 10.16 2.83 -22.42
C HIS A 40 11.28 2.24 -21.55
N VAL A 41 10.96 1.92 -20.29
CA VAL A 41 11.89 1.22 -19.40
C VAL A 41 12.06 -0.21 -19.90
N GLY A 42 13.28 -0.75 -19.86
CA GLY A 42 13.51 -2.12 -20.29
C GLY A 42 12.63 -3.10 -19.51
N TRP A 43 11.79 -3.88 -20.20
CA TRP A 43 10.83 -4.83 -19.61
C TRP A 43 11.44 -5.85 -18.64
N LYS A 44 12.74 -6.14 -18.79
CA LYS A 44 13.53 -6.93 -17.83
C LYS A 44 13.50 -6.36 -16.39
N HIS A 45 13.20 -5.08 -16.23
CA HIS A 45 13.11 -4.41 -14.94
C HIS A 45 11.71 -4.43 -14.33
N LEU A 46 10.69 -4.93 -15.04
CA LEU A 46 9.31 -4.91 -14.57
C LEU A 46 9.15 -5.57 -13.19
N GLY A 47 9.77 -6.73 -12.98
CA GLY A 47 9.68 -7.48 -11.72
C GLY A 47 10.29 -6.75 -10.51
N ILE A 48 11.21 -5.82 -10.74
CA ILE A 48 11.86 -5.05 -9.67
C ILE A 48 11.33 -3.62 -9.54
N PHE A 49 10.48 -3.18 -10.46
CA PHE A 49 10.03 -1.79 -10.60
C PHE A 49 9.30 -1.24 -9.36
N PRO A 50 8.42 -2.00 -8.66
CA PRO A 50 7.81 -1.56 -7.40
C PRO A 50 8.82 -1.34 -6.27
N PHE A 51 9.99 -1.98 -6.35
CA PHE A 51 11.00 -1.99 -5.29
C PHE A 51 12.16 -1.04 -5.58
N TRP A 52 12.09 -0.25 -6.64
CA TRP A 52 13.10 0.76 -6.95
C TRP A 52 13.12 1.84 -5.88
N MET A 53 14.16 1.83 -5.07
CA MET A 53 14.31 2.74 -3.93
C MET A 53 15.59 3.58 -3.97
N ARG A 54 16.54 3.26 -4.87
CA ARG A 54 17.81 3.99 -4.96
C ARG A 54 17.60 5.40 -5.49
N LYS A 55 18.44 6.36 -5.10
CA LYS A 55 18.34 7.78 -5.52
C LYS A 55 18.34 7.98 -7.04
N SER A 56 19.00 7.11 -7.79
CA SER A 56 19.00 7.13 -9.27
C SER A 56 17.69 6.62 -9.87
N GLN A 57 17.00 5.73 -9.16
CA GLN A 57 15.81 5.02 -9.63
C GLN A 57 14.51 5.63 -9.10
N PHE A 58 14.51 6.28 -7.95
CA PHE A 58 13.31 6.84 -7.31
C PHE A 58 13.51 8.34 -7.08
N ASN A 59 13.24 9.12 -8.12
CA ASN A 59 13.37 10.57 -8.10
C ASN A 59 12.44 11.19 -9.16
N PRO A 60 11.31 11.81 -8.76
CA PRO A 60 10.35 12.36 -9.72
C PRO A 60 10.93 13.47 -10.59
N SER A 61 11.91 14.24 -10.10
CA SER A 61 12.56 15.32 -10.85
C SER A 61 13.42 14.83 -12.02
N LYS A 62 13.80 13.54 -12.03
CA LYS A 62 14.59 12.95 -13.13
C LYS A 62 13.75 12.51 -14.33
N GLY A 63 12.42 12.46 -14.20
CA GLY A 63 11.54 11.96 -15.25
C GLY A 63 11.73 10.47 -15.56
N GLY A 64 11.19 10.03 -16.69
CA GLY A 64 11.35 8.66 -17.19
C GLY A 64 10.91 7.59 -16.18
N GLY A 65 11.64 6.46 -16.15
CA GLY A 65 11.38 5.37 -15.22
C GLY A 65 11.42 5.78 -13.75
N ALA A 66 12.19 6.82 -13.40
CA ALA A 66 12.29 7.30 -12.02
C ALA A 66 11.06 8.07 -11.54
N LEU A 67 10.42 8.80 -12.45
CA LEU A 67 9.09 9.36 -12.23
C LEU A 67 8.03 8.26 -12.25
N GLY A 68 8.15 7.30 -13.17
CA GLY A 68 7.22 6.18 -13.28
C GLY A 68 7.11 5.32 -12.01
N THR A 69 8.23 4.99 -11.36
CA THR A 69 8.20 4.22 -10.10
C THR A 69 7.59 5.03 -8.95
N TRP A 70 7.89 6.33 -8.89
CA TRP A 70 7.29 7.23 -7.90
C TRP A 70 5.77 7.34 -8.08
N LEU A 71 5.30 7.53 -9.33
CA LEU A 71 3.87 7.56 -9.66
C LEU A 71 3.20 6.22 -9.36
N ALA A 72 3.83 5.09 -9.71
CA ALA A 72 3.29 3.77 -9.41
C ALA A 72 3.06 3.60 -7.90
N MET A 73 4.01 4.04 -7.07
CA MET A 73 3.88 4.01 -5.62
C MET A 73 2.70 4.85 -5.13
N VAL A 74 2.65 6.13 -5.54
CA VAL A 74 1.61 7.07 -5.08
C VAL A 74 0.22 6.60 -5.51
N LEU A 75 0.03 6.22 -6.78
CA LEU A 75 -1.25 5.77 -7.30
C LEU A 75 -1.71 4.45 -6.66
N THR A 76 -0.78 3.53 -6.39
CA THR A 76 -1.12 2.29 -5.65
C THR A 76 -1.65 2.60 -4.26
N HIS A 77 -1.06 3.55 -3.55
CA HIS A 77 -1.56 3.96 -2.23
C HIS A 77 -2.91 4.68 -2.31
N VAL A 78 -3.12 5.51 -3.35
CA VAL A 78 -4.45 6.11 -3.61
C VAL A 78 -5.51 5.03 -3.84
N VAL A 79 -5.22 3.98 -4.61
CA VAL A 79 -6.14 2.84 -4.77
C VAL A 79 -6.26 2.03 -3.46
N GLY A 80 -5.20 1.96 -2.67
CA GLY A 80 -5.17 1.37 -1.34
C GLY A 80 -6.21 1.98 -0.39
N LEU A 81 -6.58 3.24 -0.57
CA LEU A 81 -7.68 3.88 0.15
C LEU A 81 -9.02 3.17 -0.09
N ALA A 82 -9.36 2.94 -1.36
CA ALA A 82 -10.58 2.23 -1.75
C ALA A 82 -10.55 0.77 -1.25
N MET A 83 -9.40 0.12 -1.34
CA MET A 83 -9.21 -1.24 -0.83
C MET A 83 -9.43 -1.31 0.69
N THR A 84 -8.92 -0.34 1.45
CA THR A 84 -9.08 -0.28 2.90
C THR A 84 -10.55 -0.14 3.28
N PHE A 85 -11.29 0.73 2.58
CA PHE A 85 -12.73 0.89 2.74
C PHE A 85 -13.51 -0.41 2.48
N SER A 86 -13.14 -1.18 1.44
CA SER A 86 -13.81 -2.42 1.07
C SER A 86 -13.48 -3.61 1.98
N ILE A 87 -12.21 -3.77 2.37
CA ILE A 87 -11.68 -4.98 3.05
C ILE A 87 -11.69 -4.86 4.58
N VAL A 88 -11.23 -3.73 5.14
CA VAL A 88 -10.99 -3.59 6.58
C VAL A 88 -12.30 -3.35 7.35
N ARG A 89 -13.22 -2.56 6.77
CA ARG A 89 -14.58 -2.28 7.24
C ARG A 89 -14.73 -1.64 8.63
N VAL A 90 -13.66 -1.55 9.43
CA VAL A 90 -13.67 -1.01 10.80
C VAL A 90 -12.60 0.06 10.93
N THR A 91 -12.99 1.25 11.40
CA THR A 91 -12.12 2.43 11.49
C THR A 91 -10.86 2.16 12.33
N LYS A 92 -11.02 1.52 13.50
CA LYS A 92 -9.92 1.20 14.43
C LYS A 92 -8.81 0.30 13.86
N LYS A 93 -9.01 -0.28 12.67
CA LYS A 93 -8.08 -1.23 12.04
C LYS A 93 -7.47 -0.71 10.73
N SER A 94 -7.87 0.46 10.24
CA SER A 94 -7.31 1.00 8.98
C SER A 94 -5.80 1.24 9.07
N TRP A 95 -5.36 1.83 10.19
CA TRP A 95 -3.95 2.11 10.48
C TRP A 95 -3.10 0.84 10.52
N ASP A 96 -3.59 -0.23 11.16
CA ASP A 96 -2.89 -1.52 11.26
C ASP A 96 -2.56 -2.09 9.88
N PHE A 97 -3.50 -2.00 8.92
CA PHE A 97 -3.31 -2.52 7.56
C PHE A 97 -2.37 -1.64 6.73
N ALA A 98 -2.51 -0.31 6.82
CA ALA A 98 -1.62 0.62 6.13
C ALA A 98 -0.17 0.45 6.61
N LEU A 99 0.04 0.41 7.93
CA LEU A 99 1.37 0.23 8.52
C LEU A 99 1.95 -1.16 8.22
N SER A 100 1.17 -2.22 8.36
CA SER A 100 1.61 -3.59 8.03
C SER A 100 2.05 -3.70 6.58
N THR A 101 1.30 -3.09 5.65
CA THR A 101 1.64 -3.07 4.23
C THR A 101 2.93 -2.31 3.96
N ALA A 102 3.13 -1.17 4.63
CA ALA A 102 4.36 -0.39 4.52
C ALA A 102 5.59 -1.15 5.04
N ILE A 103 5.46 -1.85 6.17
CA ILE A 103 6.54 -2.68 6.74
C ILE A 103 6.87 -3.83 5.78
N VAL A 104 5.87 -4.54 5.27
CA VAL A 104 6.08 -5.62 4.29
C VAL A 104 6.75 -5.08 3.04
N HIS A 105 6.32 -3.92 2.53
CA HIS A 105 6.93 -3.28 1.38
C HIS A 105 8.39 -2.89 1.63
N PHE A 106 8.69 -2.29 2.78
CA PHE A 106 10.05 -1.96 3.20
C PHE A 106 10.96 -3.19 3.28
N VAL A 107 10.49 -4.27 3.90
CA VAL A 107 11.24 -5.54 3.98
C VAL A 107 11.48 -6.13 2.59
N LEU A 108 10.46 -6.15 1.72
CA LEU A 108 10.61 -6.64 0.35
C LEU A 108 11.57 -5.77 -0.47
N CYS A 109 11.54 -4.44 -0.29
CA CYS A 109 12.50 -3.54 -0.91
C CYS A 109 13.95 -3.89 -0.52
N ILE A 110 14.20 -4.20 0.76
CA ILE A 110 15.52 -4.66 1.22
C ILE A 110 15.90 -5.99 0.58
N ILE A 111 14.99 -6.98 0.60
CA ILE A 111 15.23 -8.31 0.05
C ILE A 111 15.50 -8.25 -1.46
N VAL A 112 14.70 -7.51 -2.22
CA VAL A 112 14.84 -7.46 -3.69
C VAL A 112 16.10 -6.71 -4.11
N ASN A 113 16.45 -5.63 -3.42
CA ASN A 113 17.61 -4.81 -3.79
C ASN A 113 18.92 -5.23 -3.10
N GLN A 114 18.83 -6.13 -2.11
CA GLN A 114 19.95 -6.54 -1.24
C GLN A 114 20.67 -5.32 -0.64
N ALA A 115 19.90 -4.29 -0.28
CA ALA A 115 20.43 -3.00 0.16
C ALA A 115 19.41 -2.28 1.07
N PHE A 116 19.90 -1.38 1.92
CA PHE A 116 19.03 -0.54 2.73
C PHE A 116 18.56 0.71 1.94
N PRO A 117 17.29 1.13 2.04
CA PRO A 117 16.81 2.35 1.39
C PRO A 117 17.41 3.59 2.07
N VAL A 118 18.40 4.20 1.42
CA VAL A 118 19.02 5.46 1.88
C VAL A 118 18.43 6.71 1.22
N ASN A 119 17.43 6.54 0.36
CA ASN A 119 16.83 7.64 -0.40
C ASN A 119 15.76 8.37 0.42
N TRP A 120 16.02 9.62 0.81
CA TRP A 120 15.09 10.41 1.61
C TRP A 120 13.75 10.67 0.90
N ILE A 121 13.74 10.84 -0.44
CA ILE A 121 12.51 11.06 -1.22
C ILE A 121 11.58 9.85 -1.09
N TRP A 122 12.17 8.65 -1.11
CA TRP A 122 11.44 7.40 -0.93
C TRP A 122 10.81 7.32 0.46
N TRP A 123 11.56 7.65 1.52
CA TRP A 123 11.06 7.67 2.90
C TRP A 123 9.92 8.66 3.10
N VAL A 124 10.08 9.89 2.61
CA VAL A 124 9.04 10.92 2.70
C VAL A 124 7.79 10.50 1.92
N THR A 125 7.97 9.96 0.71
CA THR A 125 6.84 9.47 -0.11
C THR A 125 6.11 8.34 0.60
N LEU A 126 6.82 7.35 1.14
CA LEU A 126 6.22 6.25 1.89
C LEU A 126 5.47 6.76 3.12
N GLY A 127 6.10 7.62 3.92
CA GLY A 127 5.49 8.18 5.12
C GLY A 127 4.21 8.97 4.81
N VAL A 128 4.25 9.86 3.82
CA VAL A 128 3.10 10.66 3.39
C VAL A 128 1.98 9.76 2.86
N CYS A 129 2.30 8.77 2.01
CA CYS A 129 1.31 7.83 1.51
C CYS A 129 0.65 7.02 2.64
N VAL A 130 1.42 6.51 3.59
CA VAL A 130 0.89 5.73 4.72
C VAL A 130 0.01 6.58 5.62
N ILE A 131 0.48 7.77 6.03
CA ILE A 131 -0.30 8.68 6.87
C ILE A 131 -1.56 9.13 6.14
N GLY A 132 -1.44 9.51 4.87
CA GLY A 132 -2.56 9.95 4.04
C GLY A 132 -3.61 8.86 3.87
N VAL A 133 -3.22 7.62 3.56
CA VAL A 133 -4.14 6.49 3.45
C VAL A 133 -4.81 6.20 4.79
N SER A 134 -4.06 6.19 5.89
CA SER A 134 -4.61 5.93 7.23
C SER A 134 -5.67 6.95 7.62
N ILE A 135 -5.37 8.25 7.52
CA ILE A 135 -6.29 9.34 7.86
C ILE A 135 -7.50 9.34 6.91
N ALA A 136 -7.27 9.30 5.60
CA ALA A 136 -8.35 9.34 4.63
C ALA A 136 -9.29 8.12 4.75
N SER A 137 -8.73 6.92 5.00
CA SER A 137 -9.54 5.72 5.14
C SER A 137 -10.35 5.74 6.44
N GLU A 138 -9.80 6.27 7.52
CA GLU A 138 -10.52 6.51 8.77
C GLU A 138 -11.73 7.43 8.53
N PHE A 139 -11.53 8.58 7.89
CA PHE A 139 -12.64 9.47 7.54
C PHE A 139 -13.68 8.80 6.62
N LEU A 140 -13.24 8.08 5.58
CA LEU A 140 -14.14 7.42 4.65
C LEU A 140 -14.96 6.31 5.30
N ILE A 141 -14.37 5.50 6.18
CA ILE A 141 -15.08 4.42 6.88
C ILE A 141 -16.05 4.99 7.90
N TYR A 142 -15.61 5.99 8.68
CA TYR A 142 -16.45 6.64 9.68
C TYR A 142 -17.70 7.28 9.07
N PHE A 143 -17.53 8.15 8.05
CA PHE A 143 -18.67 8.82 7.42
C PHE A 143 -19.44 7.91 6.47
N GLY A 144 -18.75 7.03 5.74
CA GLY A 144 -19.35 6.21 4.69
C GLY A 144 -20.03 4.94 5.19
N ARG A 145 -19.75 4.49 6.42
CA ARG A 145 -20.37 3.28 7.01
C ARG A 145 -20.91 3.55 8.41
N GLU A 146 -20.04 3.91 9.36
CA GLU A 146 -20.41 3.95 10.78
C GLU A 146 -21.56 4.95 11.05
N MET A 147 -21.50 6.16 10.47
CA MET A 147 -22.57 7.16 10.60
C MET A 147 -23.88 6.76 9.88
N ARG A 148 -23.82 5.89 8.87
CA ARG A 148 -25.02 5.41 8.16
C ARG A 148 -25.70 4.29 8.92
N ASP A 149 -24.93 3.43 9.56
CA ASP A 149 -25.45 2.30 10.33
C ASP A 149 -26.19 2.77 11.59
N ILE A 150 -25.80 3.91 12.19
CA ILE A 150 -26.47 4.51 13.36
C ILE A 150 -27.94 4.93 13.07
N LYS A 151 -28.32 5.16 11.81
CA LYS A 151 -29.65 5.69 11.46
C LYS A 151 -30.73 4.63 11.21
N LEU A 152 -30.42 3.34 11.38
CA LEU A 152 -31.30 2.25 10.97
C LEU A 152 -31.93 1.45 12.13
N ASP A 153 -31.70 1.84 13.39
CA ASP A 153 -32.29 1.19 14.58
C ASP A 153 -33.60 1.87 15.06
N ASN A 154 -34.42 2.40 14.14
CA ASN A 154 -35.77 2.91 14.43
C ASN A 154 -36.86 1.99 13.86
#